data_AF-A0A0B5BCC7-F1
#
_entry.id   AF-A0A0B5BCC7-F1
#
_cell.length_a   1.000
_cell.length_b   1.000
_cell.length_c   1.000
_cell.angle_alpha   90.00
_cell.angle_beta   90.00
_cell.angle_gamma   90.00
#
_symmetry.space_group_name_H-M   'P 1'
#
loop_
_entity.id
_entity.type
_entity.pdbx_description
1 polymer ?
#
loop_
_entity_poly.entity_id
_entity_poly.type
_entity_poly.pdbx_seq_one_letter_code
_entity_poly.pdbx_strand_id
1 'polypeptide(L)'
;MFHHAAGGYALQGTLCGSIGACGAIINLAAMDKENSHTKILTDLISWYSQCSFPTQRFDAIATYKNQVQKVAVSPLCHTSVSGWMVAANSSYHAKERKDRCAKVAAETVYQTMVMLNAYAEGKYKPLAAKLSPETESCLSCHGPKAADNAKGQMDCLSCHDDHTK
;
A
#
# COMPACT_ATOMS: atom_id res chain seq x y z
N MET A 1 0.66 2.29 -20.68
CA MET A 1 -0.16 1.15 -20.20
C MET A 1 -0.97 1.49 -18.95
N PHE A 2 -0.36 1.88 -17.81
CA PHE A 2 -1.07 2.05 -16.53
C PHE A 2 -1.71 3.42 -16.24
N HIS A 3 -1.99 4.25 -17.25
CA HIS A 3 -2.61 5.57 -17.01
C HIS A 3 -3.98 5.45 -16.32
N HIS A 4 -4.72 4.37 -16.60
CA HIS A 4 -6.01 4.06 -15.98
C HIS A 4 -5.92 3.83 -14.46
N ALA A 5 -4.74 3.51 -13.90
CA ALA A 5 -4.57 3.30 -12.46
C ALA A 5 -4.58 4.63 -11.64
N ALA A 6 -4.56 5.78 -12.32
CA ALA A 6 -4.53 7.09 -11.68
C ALA A 6 -5.74 7.32 -10.74
N GLY A 7 -5.46 7.89 -9.56
CA GLY A 7 -6.47 8.22 -8.56
C GLY A 7 -7.20 7.01 -7.97
N GLY A 8 -6.58 5.82 -7.97
CA GLY A 8 -7.20 4.60 -7.50
C GLY A 8 -8.13 3.98 -8.53
N TYR A 9 -7.58 3.73 -9.73
CA TYR A 9 -8.27 3.19 -10.90
C TYR A 9 -9.43 4.05 -11.39
N ALA A 10 -9.17 4.91 -12.39
CA ALA A 10 -10.12 5.85 -12.97
C ALA A 10 -10.78 6.78 -11.93
N LEU A 11 -9.96 7.34 -11.03
CA LEU A 11 -10.37 8.28 -9.97
C LEU A 11 -11.36 7.71 -8.94
N GLN A 12 -11.54 6.39 -8.87
CA GLN A 12 -12.48 5.76 -7.94
C GLN A 12 -11.95 5.66 -6.50
N GLY A 13 -10.70 6.05 -6.25
CA GLY A 13 -10.13 6.03 -4.90
C GLY A 13 -9.88 4.62 -4.35
N THR A 14 -9.89 3.59 -5.20
CA THR A 14 -9.69 2.18 -4.83
C THR A 14 -8.21 1.86 -4.57
N LEU A 15 -7.67 0.72 -5.03
CA LEU A 15 -6.25 0.37 -4.84
C LEU A 15 -5.33 1.47 -5.37
N CYS A 16 -4.33 1.87 -4.57
CA CYS A 16 -3.34 2.86 -5.01
C CYS A 16 -2.68 2.42 -6.33
N GLY A 17 -2.70 3.29 -7.34
CA GLY A 17 -2.23 2.93 -8.68
C GLY A 17 -0.76 2.51 -8.73
N SER A 18 0.07 3.02 -7.81
CA SER A 18 1.45 2.58 -7.65
C SER A 18 1.56 1.11 -7.26
N ILE A 19 0.72 0.65 -6.33
CA ILE A 19 0.64 -0.77 -5.93
C ILE A 19 0.10 -1.59 -7.09
N GLY A 20 -0.99 -1.13 -7.72
CA GLY A 20 -1.62 -1.81 -8.84
C GLY A 20 -0.68 -2.06 -10.02
N ALA A 21 0.07 -1.04 -10.43
CA ALA A 21 1.06 -1.15 -11.49
C ALA A 21 2.25 -2.04 -11.07
N CYS A 22 2.78 -1.89 -9.86
CA CYS A 22 3.87 -2.74 -9.37
C CYS A 22 3.44 -4.20 -9.25
N GLY A 23 2.21 -4.47 -8.79
CA GLY A 23 1.65 -5.82 -8.70
C GLY A 23 1.55 -6.52 -10.06
N ALA A 24 1.17 -5.79 -11.11
CA ALA A 24 1.19 -6.33 -12.47
C ALA A 24 2.60 -6.73 -12.92
N ILE A 25 3.61 -5.93 -12.60
CA ILE A 25 5.02 -6.24 -12.91
C ILE A 25 5.55 -7.40 -12.06
N ILE A 26 5.25 -7.43 -10.76
CA ILE A 26 5.60 -8.54 -9.86
C ILE A 26 5.04 -9.85 -10.39
N ASN A 27 3.78 -9.85 -10.85
CA ASN A 27 3.15 -11.03 -11.44
C ASN A 27 3.92 -11.53 -12.68
N LEU A 28 4.36 -10.63 -13.56
CA LEU A 28 5.12 -11.03 -14.74
C LEU A 28 6.54 -11.53 -14.41
N ALA A 29 7.19 -10.92 -13.41
CA ALA A 29 8.60 -11.17 -13.10
C ALA A 29 8.84 -12.34 -12.13
N ALA A 30 7.88 -12.66 -11.27
CA ALA A 30 8.03 -13.63 -10.18
C ALA A 30 6.91 -14.70 -10.15
N MET A 31 6.29 -14.97 -11.30
CA MET A 31 5.34 -16.08 -11.44
C MET A 31 6.10 -17.40 -11.51
N ASP A 32 5.92 -18.22 -10.47
CA ASP A 32 6.51 -19.53 -10.33
C ASP A 32 5.52 -20.48 -9.61
N LYS A 33 5.90 -21.75 -9.47
CA LYS A 33 5.09 -22.78 -8.80
C LYS A 33 4.88 -22.53 -7.31
N GLU A 34 5.76 -21.73 -6.70
CA GLU A 34 5.72 -21.39 -5.28
C GLU A 34 4.88 -20.14 -4.98
N ASN A 35 4.24 -19.58 -6.01
CA ASN A 35 3.46 -18.34 -5.94
C ASN A 35 4.24 -17.17 -5.34
N SER A 36 5.53 -17.04 -5.68
CA SER A 36 6.40 -15.98 -5.14
C SER A 36 5.85 -14.58 -5.43
N HIS A 37 5.30 -14.35 -6.63
CA HIS A 37 4.60 -13.10 -6.97
C HIS A 37 3.53 -12.69 -5.95
N THR A 38 2.72 -13.64 -5.47
CA THR A 38 1.66 -13.36 -4.50
C THR A 38 2.26 -13.01 -3.14
N LYS A 39 3.32 -13.71 -2.70
CA LYS A 39 4.01 -13.42 -1.44
C LYS A 39 4.67 -12.03 -1.47
N ILE A 40 5.36 -11.69 -2.55
CA ILE A 40 6.01 -10.39 -2.76
C ILE A 40 4.96 -9.27 -2.78
N LEU A 41 3.84 -9.46 -3.48
CA LEU A 41 2.77 -8.45 -3.53
C LEU A 41 2.12 -8.24 -2.16
N THR A 42 1.87 -9.31 -1.39
CA THR A 42 1.39 -9.21 -0.01
C THR A 42 2.35 -8.38 0.84
N ASP A 43 3.65 -8.68 0.80
CA ASP A 43 4.66 -7.94 1.54
C ASP A 43 4.72 -6.46 1.13
N LEU A 44 4.61 -6.16 -0.19
CA LEU A 44 4.58 -4.79 -0.68
C LEU A 44 3.37 -4.02 -0.15
N ILE A 45 2.17 -4.64 -0.15
CA ILE A 45 0.93 -4.04 0.38
C ILE A 45 1.05 -3.80 1.89
N SER A 46 1.58 -4.77 2.63
CA SER A 46 1.80 -4.67 4.07
C SER A 46 2.80 -3.57 4.42
N TRP A 47 3.92 -3.49 3.70
CA TRP A 47 4.91 -2.41 3.84
C TRP A 47 4.28 -1.05 3.52
N TYR A 48 3.56 -0.94 2.40
CA TYR A 48 2.93 0.32 1.98
C TYR A 48 2.00 0.86 3.05
N SER A 49 1.16 -0.01 3.63
CA SER A 49 0.14 0.36 4.62
C SER A 49 0.76 0.85 5.93
N GLN A 50 1.99 0.44 6.24
CA GLN A 50 2.73 0.85 7.44
C GLN A 50 3.71 1.99 7.18
N CYS A 51 4.00 2.31 5.91
CA CYS A 51 4.97 3.33 5.56
C CYS A 51 4.43 4.74 5.79
N SER A 52 5.26 5.60 6.38
CA SER A 52 4.99 7.03 6.52
C SER A 52 5.36 7.75 5.22
N PHE A 53 4.34 8.23 4.50
CA PHE A 53 4.51 8.84 3.19
C PHE A 53 4.25 10.36 3.18
N PRO A 54 4.94 11.11 2.31
CA PRO A 54 6.04 10.65 1.45
C PRO A 54 7.34 10.47 2.27
N THR A 55 8.22 9.57 1.85
CA THR A 55 9.59 9.49 2.39
C THR A 55 10.41 10.69 1.91
N GLN A 56 11.56 10.94 2.54
CA GLN A 56 12.51 11.98 2.10
C GLN A 56 13.45 11.51 0.98
N ARG A 57 13.41 10.23 0.58
CA ARG A 57 14.37 9.62 -0.37
C ARG A 57 14.45 10.40 -1.70
N PHE A 58 13.31 10.90 -2.16
CA PHE A 58 13.20 11.57 -3.46
C PHE A 58 13.10 13.09 -3.35
N ASP A 59 13.31 13.67 -2.16
CA ASP A 59 13.21 15.12 -1.97
C ASP A 59 14.25 15.91 -2.79
N ALA A 60 15.40 15.31 -3.08
CA ALA A 60 16.42 15.96 -3.91
C ALA A 60 15.95 16.26 -5.35
N ILE A 61 15.01 15.46 -5.88
CA ILE A 61 14.47 15.58 -7.25
C ILE A 61 13.01 16.03 -7.29
N ALA A 62 12.36 16.17 -6.13
CA ALA A 62 10.98 16.60 -6.01
C ALA A 62 10.84 18.13 -5.96
N THR A 63 9.68 18.64 -6.38
CA THR A 63 9.41 20.08 -6.30
C THR A 63 9.11 20.50 -4.86
N TYR A 64 8.35 19.66 -4.14
CA TYR A 64 7.93 19.91 -2.77
C TYR A 64 8.74 19.03 -1.82
N LYS A 65 9.71 19.64 -1.13
CA LYS A 65 10.60 18.98 -0.16
C LYS A 65 10.02 19.02 1.24
N ASN A 66 10.43 18.10 2.11
CA ASN A 66 10.06 18.07 3.53
C ASN A 66 8.54 18.16 3.77
N GLN A 67 7.76 17.52 2.91
CA GLN A 67 6.31 17.49 3.07
C GLN A 67 5.93 16.74 4.34
N VAL A 68 4.80 17.11 4.95
CA VAL A 68 4.20 16.40 6.09
C VAL A 68 4.16 14.90 5.78
N GLN A 69 4.62 14.08 6.72
CA GLN A 69 4.58 12.63 6.57
C GLN A 69 3.38 12.07 7.33
N LYS A 70 2.69 11.10 6.72
CA LYS A 70 1.56 10.41 7.33
C LYS A 70 1.59 8.94 6.93
N VAL A 71 1.41 8.06 7.91
CA VAL A 71 1.26 6.62 7.68
C VAL A 71 0.06 6.36 6.77
N ALA A 72 0.24 5.53 5.74
CA ALA A 72 -0.81 5.27 4.76
C ALA A 72 -2.04 4.58 5.34
N VAL A 73 -1.84 3.75 6.38
CA VAL A 73 -2.80 2.88 7.10
C VAL A 73 -3.54 1.84 6.24
N SER A 74 -3.63 2.06 4.94
CA SER A 74 -4.37 1.23 4.00
C SER A 74 -3.77 1.35 2.59
N PRO A 75 -3.86 0.29 1.76
CA PRO A 75 -3.47 0.34 0.35
C PRO A 75 -4.44 1.13 -0.53
N LEU A 76 -5.58 1.56 0.01
CA LEU A 76 -6.57 2.33 -0.73
C LEU A 76 -6.08 3.78 -0.95
N CYS A 77 -6.21 4.25 -2.18
CA CYS A 77 -5.83 5.60 -2.59
C CYS A 77 -6.66 6.64 -1.86
N HIS A 78 -7.96 6.39 -1.67
CA HIS A 78 -8.86 7.31 -0.97
C HIS A 78 -8.39 7.58 0.47
N THR A 79 -8.19 6.52 1.26
CA THR A 79 -7.80 6.64 2.68
C THR A 79 -6.40 7.23 2.82
N SER A 80 -5.43 6.73 2.05
CA SER A 80 -4.04 7.20 2.09
C SER A 80 -3.90 8.68 1.71
N VAL A 81 -4.53 9.11 0.61
CA VAL A 81 -4.42 10.50 0.13
C VAL A 81 -5.24 11.44 1.01
N SER A 82 -6.47 11.08 1.38
CA SER A 82 -7.33 11.95 2.20
C SER A 82 -6.75 12.14 3.60
N GLY A 83 -6.27 11.06 4.24
CA GLY A 83 -5.62 11.16 5.54
C GLY A 83 -4.36 12.04 5.52
N TRP A 84 -3.59 12.00 4.43
CA TRP A 84 -2.47 12.90 4.23
C TRP A 84 -2.91 14.35 4.02
N MET A 85 -3.94 14.60 3.18
CA MET A 85 -4.43 15.95 2.91
C MET A 85 -4.94 16.64 4.18
N VAL A 86 -5.62 15.92 5.06
CA VAL A 86 -6.05 16.43 6.37
C VAL A 86 -4.82 16.81 7.22
N ALA A 87 -3.84 15.92 7.33
CA ALA A 87 -2.63 16.19 8.13
C ALA A 87 -1.78 17.34 7.57
N ALA A 88 -1.74 17.50 6.25
CA ALA A 88 -0.98 18.52 5.56
C ALA A 88 -1.74 19.85 5.37
N ASN A 89 -3.01 19.92 5.79
CA ASN A 89 -3.91 21.03 5.46
C ASN A 89 -3.92 21.38 3.95
N SER A 90 -3.93 20.34 3.11
CA SER A 90 -3.86 20.41 1.65
C SER A 90 -5.21 20.09 1.01
N SER A 91 -5.34 20.32 -0.30
CA SER A 91 -6.52 19.94 -1.09
C SER A 91 -6.20 18.97 -2.23
N TYR A 92 -7.24 18.37 -2.83
CA TYR A 92 -7.06 17.37 -3.88
C TYR A 92 -6.37 17.93 -5.12
N HIS A 93 -6.67 19.16 -5.55
CA HIS A 93 -6.05 19.74 -6.75
C HIS A 93 -4.70 20.41 -6.49
N ALA A 94 -4.26 20.47 -5.22
CA ALA A 94 -2.99 21.07 -4.85
C ALA A 94 -1.81 20.38 -5.55
N LYS A 95 -0.84 21.17 -6.01
CA LYS A 95 0.36 20.68 -6.67
C LYS A 95 1.22 19.84 -5.73
N GLU A 96 1.31 20.21 -4.46
CA GLU A 96 2.04 19.46 -3.43
C GLU A 96 1.47 18.06 -3.22
N ARG A 97 0.15 17.88 -3.32
CA ARG A 97 -0.49 16.56 -3.24
C ARG A 97 -0.12 15.70 -4.45
N LYS A 98 -0.06 16.28 -5.66
CA LYS A 98 0.41 15.58 -6.87
C LYS A 98 1.87 15.16 -6.74
N ASP A 99 2.72 16.04 -6.23
CA ASP A 99 4.15 15.77 -5.97
C ASP A 99 4.33 14.66 -4.91
N ARG A 100 3.53 14.69 -3.83
CA ARG A 100 3.46 13.60 -2.83
C ARG A 100 3.08 12.27 -3.47
N CYS A 101 2.06 12.21 -4.33
CA CYS A 101 1.70 11.00 -5.05
C CYS A 101 2.81 10.49 -5.98
N ALA A 102 3.56 11.39 -6.62
CA ALA A 102 4.72 11.01 -7.42
C ALA A 102 5.84 10.41 -6.56
N LYS A 103 6.13 11.00 -5.38
CA LYS A 103 7.08 10.42 -4.42
C LYS A 103 6.65 9.06 -3.88
N VAL A 104 5.36 8.87 -3.59
CA VAL A 104 4.81 7.57 -3.19
C VAL A 104 4.96 6.53 -4.30
N ALA A 105 4.73 6.92 -5.56
CA ALA A 105 4.97 6.03 -6.70
C ALA A 105 6.46 5.63 -6.80
N ALA A 106 7.37 6.59 -6.67
CA ALA A 106 8.80 6.34 -6.69
C ALA A 106 9.25 5.40 -5.55
N GLU A 107 8.75 5.60 -4.32
CA GLU A 107 9.10 4.71 -3.18
C GLU A 107 8.50 3.31 -3.36
N THR A 108 7.29 3.21 -3.89
CA THR A 108 6.65 1.89 -4.15
C THR A 108 7.43 1.12 -5.21
N VAL A 109 7.89 1.79 -6.28
CA VAL A 109 8.76 1.19 -7.30
C VAL A 109 10.09 0.78 -6.69
N TYR A 110 10.73 1.65 -5.91
CA TYR A 110 12.00 1.34 -5.23
C TYR A 110 11.87 0.09 -4.37
N GLN A 111 10.84 0.02 -3.52
CA GLN A 111 10.62 -1.14 -2.67
C GLN A 111 10.32 -2.41 -3.47
N THR A 112 9.54 -2.29 -4.55
CA THR A 112 9.27 -3.41 -5.47
C THR A 112 10.56 -3.95 -6.08
N MET A 113 11.48 -3.07 -6.51
CA MET A 113 12.77 -3.48 -7.07
C MET A 113 13.67 -4.14 -6.01
N VAL A 114 13.68 -3.64 -4.77
CA VAL A 114 14.40 -4.29 -3.66
C VAL A 114 13.93 -5.73 -3.48
N MET A 115 12.61 -5.96 -3.46
CA MET A 115 12.04 -7.29 -3.32
C MET A 115 12.33 -8.20 -4.54
N LEU A 116 12.16 -7.69 -5.75
CA LEU A 116 12.41 -8.45 -6.98
C LEU A 116 13.89 -8.78 -7.21
N ASN A 117 14.81 -7.88 -6.85
CA ASN A 117 16.24 -8.17 -6.92
C ASN A 117 16.62 -9.28 -5.92
N ALA A 118 16.11 -9.19 -4.69
CA ALA A 118 16.32 -10.26 -3.71
C ALA A 118 15.73 -11.59 -4.21
N TYR A 119 14.59 -11.57 -4.88
CA TYR A 119 13.97 -12.75 -5.47
C TYR A 119 14.84 -13.35 -6.59
N ALA A 120 15.30 -12.53 -7.53
CA ALA A 120 16.16 -12.96 -8.64
C ALA A 120 17.50 -13.56 -8.15
N GLU A 121 18.01 -13.08 -7.01
CA GLU A 121 19.22 -13.61 -6.37
C GLU A 121 18.96 -14.85 -5.49
N GLY A 122 17.72 -15.33 -5.37
CA GLY A 122 17.35 -16.43 -4.48
C GLY A 122 17.46 -16.09 -2.98
N LYS A 123 17.50 -14.79 -2.64
CA LYS A 123 17.64 -14.27 -1.27
C LYS A 123 16.36 -13.70 -0.69
N TYR A 124 15.28 -13.62 -1.47
CA TYR A 124 13.99 -13.12 -0.99
C TYR A 124 13.48 -14.00 0.15
N LYS A 125 13.16 -13.34 1.27
CA LYS A 125 12.48 -13.93 2.41
C LYS A 125 11.19 -13.15 2.62
N PRO A 126 10.02 -13.81 2.63
CA PRO A 126 8.77 -13.14 2.92
C PRO A 126 8.86 -12.40 4.25
N LEU A 127 8.37 -11.16 4.28
CA LEU A 127 8.29 -10.39 5.53
C LEU A 127 7.38 -11.11 6.54
N ALA A 128 6.41 -11.89 6.02
CA ALA A 128 5.40 -12.55 6.83
C ALA A 128 4.75 -11.54 7.80
N ALA A 129 4.39 -10.37 7.24
CA ALA A 129 3.83 -9.27 8.01
C ALA A 129 2.64 -9.77 8.82
N LYS A 130 2.75 -9.68 10.15
CA LYS A 130 1.66 -10.02 11.04
C LYS A 130 0.52 -9.03 10.83
N LEU A 131 -0.70 -9.53 10.97
CA LEU A 131 -1.87 -8.68 11.02
C LEU A 131 -1.81 -7.83 12.30
N SER A 132 -2.50 -6.69 12.32
CA SER A 132 -2.64 -5.94 13.57
C SER A 132 -3.44 -6.79 14.58
N PRO A 133 -3.19 -6.65 15.89
CA PRO A 133 -3.97 -7.34 16.91
C PRO A 133 -5.48 -7.16 16.74
N GLU A 134 -5.90 -5.98 16.31
CA GLU A 134 -7.31 -5.65 16.04
C GLU A 134 -7.84 -6.45 14.84
N THR A 135 -7.09 -6.53 13.76
CA THR A 135 -7.47 -7.31 12.57
C THR A 135 -7.49 -8.82 12.89
N GLU A 136 -6.54 -9.32 13.68
CA GLU A 136 -6.53 -10.70 14.15
C GLU A 136 -7.76 -11.02 15.00
N SER A 137 -8.15 -10.11 15.89
CA SER A 137 -9.37 -10.22 16.71
C SER A 137 -10.64 -10.27 15.85
N CYS A 138 -10.76 -9.41 14.84
CA CYS A 138 -11.91 -9.47 13.92
C CYS A 138 -11.96 -10.82 13.17
N LEU A 139 -10.81 -11.27 12.65
CA LEU A 139 -10.72 -12.50 11.85
C LEU A 139 -10.84 -13.78 12.69
N SER A 140 -10.79 -13.72 14.02
CA SER A 140 -11.09 -14.91 14.85
C SER A 140 -12.55 -15.34 14.71
N CYS A 141 -13.46 -14.40 14.45
CA CYS A 141 -14.89 -14.65 14.24
C CYS A 141 -15.32 -14.49 12.78
N HIS A 142 -14.78 -13.51 12.04
CA HIS A 142 -15.16 -13.24 10.65
C HIS A 142 -14.31 -13.99 9.62
N GLY A 143 -13.20 -14.60 10.05
CA GLY A 143 -12.32 -15.37 9.19
C GLY A 143 -12.80 -16.80 8.94
N PRO A 144 -12.02 -17.58 8.16
CA PRO A 144 -12.43 -18.88 7.62
C PRO A 144 -12.62 -19.99 8.65
N LYS A 145 -12.21 -19.77 9.90
CA LYS A 145 -12.36 -20.73 11.00
C LYS A 145 -13.67 -20.55 11.79
N ALA A 146 -14.48 -19.56 11.43
CA ALA A 146 -15.73 -19.23 12.10
C ALA A 146 -16.79 -18.84 11.06
N ALA A 147 -17.25 -17.59 11.03
CA ALA A 147 -18.34 -17.16 10.15
C ALA A 147 -17.95 -17.10 8.66
N ASP A 148 -16.65 -17.02 8.35
CA ASP A 148 -16.09 -16.95 6.98
C ASP A 148 -16.79 -15.92 6.07
N ASN A 149 -17.07 -14.74 6.62
CA ASN A 149 -17.77 -13.67 5.93
C ASN A 149 -16.91 -12.43 5.69
N ALA A 150 -15.60 -12.50 5.97
CA ALA A 150 -14.65 -11.45 5.65
C ALA A 150 -13.40 -12.01 4.94
N LYS A 151 -12.99 -11.31 3.86
CA LYS A 151 -11.72 -11.56 3.17
C LYS A 151 -10.94 -10.26 3.06
N GLY A 152 -9.74 -10.24 3.63
CA GLY A 152 -8.86 -9.08 3.60
C GLY A 152 -7.85 -9.13 4.74
N GLN A 153 -6.83 -8.28 4.62
CA GLN A 153 -5.77 -8.12 5.63
C GLN A 153 -5.50 -6.63 5.92
N MET A 154 -6.37 -5.74 5.43
CA MET A 154 -6.31 -4.32 5.74
C MET A 154 -6.74 -4.08 7.18
N ASP A 155 -6.32 -2.95 7.73
CA ASP A 155 -6.85 -2.46 9.01
C ASP A 155 -8.38 -2.32 8.96
N CYS A 156 -9.07 -2.97 9.90
CA CYS A 156 -10.52 -2.97 9.98
C CYS A 156 -11.07 -1.63 10.51
N LEU A 157 -10.37 -1.05 11.49
CA LEU A 157 -10.88 0.08 12.28
C LEU A 157 -10.87 1.42 11.54
N SER A 158 -10.17 1.47 10.40
CA SER A 158 -10.27 2.59 9.48
C SER A 158 -11.66 2.76 8.86
N CYS A 159 -12.48 1.70 8.83
CA CYS A 159 -13.80 1.70 8.20
C CYS A 159 -14.93 1.14 9.09
N HIS A 160 -14.59 0.32 10.08
CA HIS A 160 -15.55 -0.38 10.93
C HIS A 160 -15.34 0.00 12.39
N ASP A 161 -16.44 0.14 13.12
CA ASP A 161 -16.39 0.23 14.57
C ASP A 161 -16.31 -1.17 15.18
N ASP A 162 -15.57 -1.28 16.28
CA ASP A 162 -15.48 -2.52 17.05
C ASP A 162 -16.76 -2.73 17.87
N HIS A 163 -17.60 -3.67 17.43
CA HIS A 163 -18.87 -4.00 18.08
C HIS A 163 -18.73 -5.00 19.23
N THR A 164 -17.51 -5.31 19.66
CA THR A 164 -17.23 -6.14 20.84
C THR A 164 -16.89 -5.31 22.08
N LYS A 165 -16.76 -3.99 21.92
CA LYS A 165 -16.48 -3.02 22.97
C LYS A 165 -17.73 -2.29 23.43
#